data_AF-A0AAW2J4V5-F1
#
_entry.id   AF-A0AAW2J4V5-F1
#
_cell.length_a   1.000
_cell.length_b   1.000
_cell.length_c   1.000
_cell.angle_alpha   90.00
_cell.angle_beta   90.00
_cell.angle_gamma   90.00
#
_symmetry.space_group_name_H-M   'P 1'
#
loop_
_entity.id
_entity.type
_entity.pdbx_description
1 polymer ?
#
loop_
_entity_poly.entity_id
_entity_poly.type
_entity_poly.pdbx_seq_one_letter_code
_entity_poly.pdbx_strand_id
1 'polypeptide(L)'
;MIKLSDSLSIQITIHKYGSHAQPPKTPQSSKKAATTNPLKLLPISLKTSKSQNHSSKDSHDPQNLLNQTIIHLKSASLPLTAVTLPFFLHPVAAGGQFGILEGRSFALVHPIVMSGLFLYTLYAGYLGWQWRRVRTIQDEINELKKQVKPVAVTPDGTPPAEPPKLSPVEAKIQQLTEERKELIKGSYRDKHFNAGSILLGFGVFESVFGGLNTWFRTGKLFPGPHLFAGAAITVLWAAAAALVPPMQKGSETARNLHIALNALNVILFIWQIPTGIDIVFKVFEFTKWP
;
A
#
# COMPACT_ATOMS: atom_id res chain seq x y z
N MET A 1 -43.98 -35.07 -8.07
CA MET A 1 -43.95 -34.12 -9.19
C MET A 1 -44.76 -32.89 -8.79
N ILE A 2 -44.13 -31.87 -8.20
CA ILE A 2 -44.67 -30.50 -8.06
C ILE A 2 -43.47 -29.56 -8.20
N LYS A 3 -43.48 -28.75 -9.26
CA LYS A 3 -42.54 -27.67 -9.54
C LYS A 3 -42.99 -26.43 -8.75
N LEU A 4 -42.04 -25.70 -8.17
CA LEU A 4 -42.17 -24.29 -7.84
C LEU A 4 -40.82 -23.61 -8.12
N SER A 5 -40.76 -22.97 -9.28
CA SER A 5 -39.85 -21.86 -9.56
C SER A 5 -40.68 -20.60 -9.50
N ASP A 6 -40.21 -19.54 -8.86
CA ASP A 6 -40.42 -18.19 -9.38
C ASP A 6 -39.38 -17.21 -8.84
N SER A 7 -38.92 -16.41 -9.79
CA SER A 7 -37.85 -15.42 -9.74
C SER A 7 -38.46 -14.05 -9.55
N LEU A 8 -37.98 -13.26 -8.58
CA LEU A 8 -38.41 -11.88 -8.37
C LEU A 8 -37.33 -10.92 -8.92
N SER A 9 -37.60 -10.33 -10.09
CA SER A 9 -36.81 -9.25 -10.69
C SER A 9 -37.36 -7.90 -10.23
N ILE A 10 -36.54 -7.08 -9.57
CA ILE A 10 -36.86 -5.68 -9.22
C ILE A 10 -36.10 -4.75 -10.18
N GLN A 11 -36.87 -4.07 -11.03
CA GLN A 11 -36.44 -2.97 -11.91
C GLN A 11 -36.29 -1.68 -11.10
N ILE A 12 -35.14 -0.99 -11.23
CA ILE A 12 -34.91 0.34 -10.65
C ILE A 12 -35.00 1.39 -11.77
N THR A 13 -36.02 2.26 -11.66
CA THR A 13 -36.29 3.41 -12.53
C THR A 13 -35.37 4.58 -12.20
N ILE A 14 -34.67 5.14 -13.19
CA ILE A 14 -33.84 6.35 -13.09
C ILE A 14 -34.71 7.59 -13.41
N HIS A 15 -34.82 8.53 -12.47
CA HIS A 15 -35.45 9.84 -12.69
C HIS A 15 -34.46 10.85 -13.28
N LYS A 16 -34.79 11.36 -14.46
CA LYS A 16 -34.10 12.42 -15.22
C LYS A 16 -34.74 13.77 -14.85
N TYR A 17 -33.98 14.71 -14.28
CA TYR A 17 -34.40 16.11 -14.16
C TYR A 17 -33.76 16.94 -15.27
N GLY A 18 -34.60 17.47 -16.16
CA GLY A 18 -34.26 18.53 -17.10
C GLY A 18 -35.45 19.48 -17.16
N SER A 19 -35.22 20.77 -16.97
CA SER A 19 -36.24 21.80 -17.18
C SER A 19 -35.67 22.91 -18.05
N HIS A 20 -36.38 23.17 -19.14
CA HIS A 20 -36.15 24.24 -20.11
C HIS A 20 -36.46 25.61 -19.52
N ALA A 21 -35.64 26.61 -19.84
CA ALA A 21 -36.03 28.02 -19.86
C ALA A 21 -35.32 28.73 -21.03
N GLN A 22 -36.10 29.46 -21.84
CA GLN A 22 -35.70 30.15 -23.07
C GLN A 22 -35.33 31.62 -22.76
N PRO A 23 -34.50 32.31 -23.57
CA PRO A 23 -33.71 33.46 -23.10
C PRO A 23 -34.32 34.83 -23.49
N PRO A 24 -33.90 35.92 -22.82
CA PRO A 24 -33.97 37.25 -23.40
C PRO A 24 -32.62 37.98 -23.48
N LYS A 25 -32.35 38.46 -24.70
CA LYS A 25 -31.63 39.67 -25.19
C LYS A 25 -30.65 40.42 -24.28
N THR A 26 -29.42 40.58 -24.78
CA THR A 26 -28.40 41.58 -24.40
C THR A 26 -28.85 43.03 -24.63
N PRO A 27 -28.36 43.97 -23.80
CA PRO A 27 -27.47 45.00 -24.35
C PRO A 27 -26.28 45.41 -23.44
N GLN A 28 -25.15 45.67 -24.12
CA GLN A 28 -24.10 46.68 -23.92
C GLN A 28 -23.43 46.94 -22.54
N SER A 29 -22.09 46.78 -22.59
CA SER A 29 -21.05 47.70 -22.10
C SER A 29 -20.95 48.03 -20.61
N SER A 30 -19.89 47.52 -19.95
CA SER A 30 -18.88 48.44 -19.40
C SER A 30 -17.50 47.77 -19.28
N LYS A 31 -16.48 48.50 -19.69
CA LYS A 31 -15.06 48.16 -19.55
C LYS A 31 -14.65 48.30 -18.09
N LYS A 32 -13.93 47.32 -17.53
CA LYS A 32 -12.93 47.57 -16.47
C LYS A 32 -11.73 46.65 -16.68
N ALA A 33 -10.63 47.29 -17.04
CA ALA A 33 -9.33 46.68 -17.26
C ALA A 33 -8.78 46.13 -15.94
N ALA A 34 -8.34 44.87 -15.96
CA ALA A 34 -7.50 44.30 -14.93
C ALA A 34 -6.04 44.42 -15.39
N THR A 35 -5.28 45.18 -14.62
CA THR A 35 -3.85 45.46 -14.79
C THR A 35 -3.05 44.17 -14.59
N THR A 36 -2.36 43.70 -15.63
CA THR A 36 -1.43 42.58 -15.57
C THR A 36 -0.02 43.09 -15.30
N ASN A 37 0.62 42.59 -14.24
CA ASN A 37 2.04 42.78 -13.99
C ASN A 37 2.85 41.92 -14.96
N PRO A 38 3.87 42.45 -15.67
CA PRO A 38 4.71 41.63 -16.52
C PRO A 38 5.79 40.90 -15.70
N LEU A 39 5.80 39.57 -15.80
CA LEU A 39 6.90 38.71 -15.37
C LEU A 39 8.15 39.01 -16.20
N LYS A 40 9.22 39.38 -15.50
CA LYS A 40 10.56 39.68 -16.01
C LYS A 40 11.22 38.37 -16.47
N LEU A 41 11.20 38.09 -17.77
CA LEU A 41 11.97 36.99 -18.38
C LEU A 41 13.47 37.35 -18.43
N LEU A 42 14.29 36.51 -17.80
CA LEU A 42 15.74 36.48 -17.97
C LEU A 42 16.11 35.77 -19.28
N PRO A 43 17.07 36.27 -20.07
CA PRO A 43 17.48 35.63 -21.32
C PRO A 43 18.38 34.42 -21.06
N ILE A 44 17.98 33.25 -21.55
CA ILE A 44 18.82 32.05 -21.65
C ILE A 44 19.82 32.27 -22.80
N SER A 45 21.09 32.38 -22.46
CA SER A 45 22.20 32.47 -23.42
C SER A 45 22.48 31.07 -23.99
N LEU A 46 22.06 30.82 -25.25
CA LEU A 46 22.57 29.70 -26.04
C LEU A 46 23.98 30.05 -26.53
N LYS A 47 25.00 29.46 -25.89
CA LYS A 47 26.35 29.40 -26.47
C LYS A 47 26.47 28.12 -27.28
N THR A 48 26.44 28.28 -28.60
CA THR A 48 26.99 27.32 -29.56
C THR A 48 28.51 27.33 -29.42
N SER A 49 29.10 26.18 -29.07
CA SER A 49 30.56 26.01 -29.11
C SER A 49 30.94 25.13 -30.28
N LYS A 50 31.88 25.65 -31.07
CA LYS A 50 32.43 25.12 -32.31
C LYS A 50 33.13 23.77 -32.10
N SER A 51 32.94 22.90 -33.08
CA SER A 51 33.83 21.79 -33.41
C SER A 51 35.25 22.31 -33.67
N GLN A 52 36.23 21.77 -32.97
CA GLN A 52 37.65 21.88 -33.31
C GLN A 52 38.24 20.47 -33.39
N ASN A 53 38.64 20.11 -34.60
CA ASN A 53 39.56 19.00 -34.85
C ASN A 53 40.92 19.32 -34.23
N HIS A 54 41.45 18.41 -33.42
CA HIS A 54 42.90 18.25 -33.33
C HIS A 54 43.26 16.77 -33.16
N SER A 55 43.99 16.26 -34.14
CA SER A 55 44.68 14.99 -34.12
C SER A 55 45.94 15.10 -33.26
N SER A 56 46.26 14.04 -32.50
CA SER A 56 47.56 13.34 -32.44
C SER A 56 47.99 12.94 -31.01
N LYS A 57 48.10 11.62 -30.83
CA LYS A 57 49.07 10.83 -30.03
C LYS A 57 48.46 9.95 -28.94
N ASP A 58 48.31 8.69 -29.32
CA ASP A 58 48.09 7.52 -28.47
C ASP A 58 49.21 7.37 -27.43
N SER A 59 48.79 7.29 -26.17
CA SER A 59 49.54 6.70 -25.07
C SER A 59 48.60 5.67 -24.44
N HIS A 60 48.72 4.42 -24.85
CA HIS A 60 47.97 3.31 -24.27
C HIS A 60 48.46 3.02 -22.85
N ASP A 61 47.82 3.67 -21.86
CA ASP A 61 47.91 3.31 -20.45
C ASP A 61 46.62 2.58 -20.02
N PRO A 62 46.66 1.25 -19.74
CA PRO A 62 45.49 0.47 -19.35
C PRO A 62 44.85 0.94 -18.03
N GLN A 63 45.61 1.62 -17.16
CA GLN A 63 45.12 2.11 -15.86
C GLN A 63 44.16 3.30 -16.02
N ASN A 64 44.37 4.11 -17.06
CA ASN A 64 43.54 5.29 -17.33
C ASN A 64 42.16 4.90 -17.89
N LEU A 65 42.09 3.82 -18.68
CA LEU A 65 40.84 3.24 -19.20
C LEU A 65 39.95 2.67 -18.09
N LEU A 66 40.53 1.99 -17.09
CA LEU A 66 39.78 1.49 -15.95
C LEU A 66 39.28 2.61 -15.04
N ASN A 67 40.10 3.64 -14.78
CA ASN A 67 39.66 4.78 -13.97
C ASN A 67 38.60 5.64 -14.68
N GLN A 68 38.70 5.85 -16.00
CA GLN A 68 37.64 6.51 -16.76
C GLN A 68 36.32 5.72 -16.76
N THR A 69 36.40 4.39 -16.86
CA THR A 69 35.21 3.52 -16.82
C THR A 69 34.54 3.54 -15.44
N ILE A 70 35.33 3.55 -14.35
CA ILE A 70 34.80 3.60 -12.97
C ILE A 70 34.22 4.99 -12.63
N ILE A 71 34.82 6.08 -13.13
CA ILE A 71 34.29 7.44 -12.92
C ILE A 71 32.99 7.66 -13.72
N HIS A 72 32.84 7.04 -14.89
CA HIS A 72 31.59 7.08 -15.66
C HIS A 72 30.48 6.19 -15.08
N LEU A 73 30.83 5.08 -14.42
CA LEU A 73 29.85 4.22 -13.74
C LEU A 73 29.23 4.88 -12.50
N LYS A 74 29.94 5.82 -11.87
CA LYS A 74 29.44 6.52 -10.66
C LYS A 74 28.39 7.60 -10.97
N SER A 75 28.20 7.96 -12.23
CA SER A 75 27.33 9.06 -12.67
C SER A 75 26.24 8.65 -13.67
N ALA A 76 26.23 7.39 -14.12
CA ALA A 76 25.13 6.85 -14.88
C ALA A 76 24.19 6.11 -13.93
N SER A 77 23.29 6.86 -13.27
CA SER A 77 22.00 6.28 -12.92
C SER A 77 21.36 5.83 -14.22
N LEU A 78 21.58 4.58 -14.62
CA LEU A 78 20.81 3.96 -15.69
C LEU A 78 19.36 4.13 -15.25
N PRO A 79 18.55 4.95 -15.93
CA PRO A 79 17.17 5.11 -15.53
C PRO A 79 16.57 3.72 -15.68
N LEU A 80 15.92 3.21 -14.62
CA LEU A 80 15.25 1.90 -14.61
C LEU A 80 14.34 1.73 -15.85
N THR A 81 13.91 2.84 -16.42
CA THR A 81 13.23 3.00 -17.71
C THR A 81 13.93 2.38 -18.92
N ALA A 82 15.27 2.34 -18.97
CA ALA A 82 16.03 1.79 -20.11
C ALA A 82 15.96 0.26 -20.17
N VAL A 83 15.75 -0.42 -19.04
CA VAL A 83 15.56 -1.88 -18.99
C VAL A 83 14.10 -2.27 -19.27
N THR A 84 13.14 -1.39 -18.98
CA THR A 84 11.71 -1.70 -19.14
C THR A 84 11.13 -1.36 -20.51
N LEU A 85 11.74 -0.44 -21.26
CA LEU A 85 11.21 0.06 -22.54
C LEU A 85 10.95 -1.01 -23.63
N PRO A 86 11.81 -2.05 -23.83
CA PRO A 86 11.53 -3.05 -24.87
C PRO A 86 10.35 -3.97 -24.52
N PHE A 87 9.97 -4.09 -23.24
CA PHE A 87 8.84 -4.91 -22.80
C PHE A 87 7.48 -4.25 -23.04
N PHE A 88 7.41 -2.93 -23.19
CA PHE A 88 6.14 -2.23 -23.42
C PHE A 88 5.74 -2.13 -24.89
N LEU A 89 6.68 -2.33 -25.82
CA LEU A 89 6.43 -2.11 -27.26
C LEU A 89 5.98 -3.36 -27.99
N HIS A 90 6.32 -4.56 -27.50
CA HIS A 90 5.84 -5.82 -28.07
C HIS A 90 5.65 -6.87 -26.97
N PRO A 91 4.49 -7.55 -26.89
CA PRO A 91 4.35 -8.72 -26.05
C PRO A 91 5.31 -9.80 -26.57
N VAL A 92 6.35 -10.09 -25.80
CA VAL A 92 7.18 -11.27 -26.04
C VAL A 92 6.36 -12.46 -25.58
N ALA A 93 5.58 -13.04 -26.49
CA ALA A 93 5.19 -14.42 -26.38
C ALA A 93 6.47 -15.23 -26.58
N ALA A 94 7.16 -15.56 -25.49
CA ALA A 94 8.31 -16.42 -25.60
C ALA A 94 7.81 -17.79 -26.09
N GLY A 95 8.18 -18.14 -27.32
CA GLY A 95 7.78 -19.40 -27.93
C GLY A 95 8.56 -20.58 -27.35
N GLY A 96 8.71 -20.67 -26.03
CA GLY A 96 9.60 -21.64 -25.36
C GLY A 96 11.03 -21.14 -25.14
N GLN A 97 11.31 -19.84 -25.33
CA GLN A 97 12.68 -19.29 -25.23
C GLN A 97 13.28 -19.39 -23.83
N PHE A 98 12.45 -19.48 -22.79
CA PHE A 98 12.91 -19.59 -21.39
C PHE A 98 12.80 -21.02 -20.82
N GLY A 99 12.46 -22.02 -21.65
CA GLY A 99 12.37 -23.42 -21.23
C GLY A 99 11.46 -23.63 -20.01
N ILE A 100 11.96 -24.29 -18.96
CA ILE A 100 11.18 -24.59 -17.75
C ILE A 100 10.74 -23.35 -16.97
N LEU A 101 11.36 -22.18 -17.20
CA LEU A 101 10.95 -20.93 -16.55
C LEU A 101 9.70 -20.31 -17.20
N GLU A 102 9.26 -20.86 -18.33
CA GLU A 102 8.07 -20.44 -19.06
C GLU A 102 6.83 -21.29 -18.70
N GLY A 103 5.65 -20.87 -19.17
CA GLY A 103 4.43 -21.65 -19.10
C GLY A 103 3.92 -21.77 -17.67
N ARG A 104 3.94 -23.00 -17.14
CA ARG A 104 3.36 -23.31 -15.83
C ARG A 104 4.18 -22.71 -14.66
N SER A 105 5.47 -22.38 -14.83
CA SER A 105 6.41 -22.07 -13.71
C SER A 105 6.18 -20.65 -13.33
N PHE A 106 6.23 -19.82 -14.35
CA PHE A 106 5.81 -18.46 -14.29
C PHE A 106 4.36 -18.30 -13.82
N ALA A 107 3.46 -19.21 -14.24
CA ALA A 107 2.06 -19.17 -13.80
C ALA A 107 1.88 -19.43 -12.30
N LEU A 108 2.72 -20.29 -11.70
CA LEU A 108 2.65 -20.66 -10.28
C LEU A 108 3.36 -19.67 -9.35
N VAL A 109 4.13 -18.72 -9.87
CA VAL A 109 4.73 -17.65 -9.04
C VAL A 109 3.65 -16.84 -8.33
N HIS A 110 2.62 -16.40 -9.06
CA HIS A 110 1.53 -15.59 -8.51
C HIS A 110 0.85 -16.25 -7.29
N PRO A 111 0.30 -17.49 -7.36
CA PRO A 111 -0.37 -18.09 -6.22
C PRO A 111 0.55 -18.33 -5.00
N ILE A 112 1.84 -18.64 -5.23
CA ILE A 112 2.82 -18.76 -4.14
C ILE A 112 3.04 -17.41 -3.46
N VAL A 113 3.28 -16.37 -4.26
CA VAL A 113 3.50 -15.00 -3.76
C VAL A 113 2.26 -14.49 -3.03
N MET A 114 1.05 -14.72 -3.57
CA MET A 114 -0.21 -14.32 -2.94
C MET A 114 -0.46 -15.02 -1.61
N SER A 115 -0.09 -16.29 -1.49
CA SER A 115 -0.14 -17.01 -0.21
C SER A 115 0.80 -16.37 0.83
N GLY A 116 2.01 -16.01 0.41
CA GLY A 116 2.97 -15.31 1.26
C GLY A 116 2.48 -13.91 1.67
N LEU A 117 1.94 -13.13 0.73
CA LEU A 117 1.36 -11.81 0.98
C LEU A 117 0.18 -11.87 1.95
N PHE A 118 -0.66 -12.90 1.84
CA PHE A 118 -1.78 -13.09 2.78
C PHE A 118 -1.28 -13.31 4.22
N LEU A 119 -0.34 -14.25 4.42
CA LEU A 119 0.24 -14.49 5.74
C LEU A 119 0.96 -13.25 6.28
N TYR A 120 1.67 -12.53 5.41
CA TYR A 120 2.36 -11.29 5.78
C TYR A 120 1.37 -10.17 6.15
N THR A 121 0.21 -10.13 5.49
CA THR A 121 -0.90 -9.22 5.85
C THR A 121 -1.43 -9.51 7.26
N LEU A 122 -1.61 -10.79 7.61
CA LEU A 122 -2.01 -11.19 8.97
C LEU A 122 -0.94 -10.80 10.01
N TYR A 123 0.33 -11.01 9.69
CA TYR A 123 1.44 -10.57 10.53
C TYR A 123 1.47 -9.05 10.72
N ALA A 124 1.30 -8.26 9.66
CA ALA A 124 1.21 -6.81 9.76
C ALA A 124 0.00 -6.38 10.61
N GLY A 125 -1.13 -7.07 10.48
CA GLY A 125 -2.32 -6.90 11.33
C GLY A 125 -2.04 -7.16 12.81
N TYR A 126 -1.31 -8.24 13.13
CA TYR A 126 -0.86 -8.55 14.49
C TYR A 126 0.01 -7.42 15.07
N LEU A 127 1.01 -6.93 14.31
CA LEU A 127 1.85 -5.81 14.75
C LEU A 127 1.03 -4.55 15.03
N GLY A 128 0.05 -4.25 14.16
CA GLY A 128 -0.86 -3.12 14.33
C GLY A 128 -1.74 -3.26 15.58
N TRP A 129 -2.18 -4.47 15.88
CA TRP A 129 -2.93 -4.79 17.10
C TRP A 129 -2.09 -4.56 18.36
N GLN A 130 -0.85 -5.04 18.39
CA GLN A 130 0.07 -4.81 19.52
C GLN A 130 0.32 -3.31 19.74
N TRP A 131 0.49 -2.54 18.67
CA TRP A 131 0.61 -1.08 18.77
C TRP A 131 -0.66 -0.41 19.30
N ARG A 132 -1.85 -0.89 18.91
CA ARG A 132 -3.11 -0.42 19.49
C ARG A 132 -3.19 -0.74 20.98
N ARG A 133 -2.79 -1.94 21.40
CA ARG A 133 -2.81 -2.39 22.80
C ARG A 133 -2.01 -1.48 23.74
N VAL A 134 -0.85 -0.98 23.31
CA VAL A 134 -0.04 -0.01 24.09
C VAL A 134 -0.84 1.23 24.51
N ARG A 135 -1.75 1.70 23.65
CA ARG A 135 -2.60 2.87 23.90
C ARG A 135 -3.78 2.52 24.78
N THR A 136 -4.53 1.46 24.43
CA THR A 136 -5.74 1.08 25.16
C THR A 136 -5.44 0.66 26.60
N ILE A 137 -4.29 0.01 26.86
CA ILE A 137 -3.86 -0.28 28.23
C ILE A 137 -3.68 1.00 29.05
N GLN A 138 -3.13 2.05 28.45
CA GLN A 138 -2.94 3.31 29.18
C GLN A 138 -4.28 3.91 29.61
N ASP A 139 -5.30 3.80 28.75
CA ASP A 139 -6.66 4.24 29.05
C ASP A 139 -7.27 3.39 30.17
N GLU A 140 -7.16 2.06 30.10
CA GLU A 140 -7.58 1.11 31.15
C GLU A 140 -6.92 1.43 32.51
N ILE A 141 -5.60 1.67 32.52
CA ILE A 141 -4.87 2.05 33.74
C ILE A 141 -5.41 3.36 34.32
N ASN A 142 -5.67 4.36 33.47
CA ASN A 142 -6.16 5.66 33.91
C ASN A 142 -7.57 5.56 34.49
N GLU A 143 -8.43 4.69 33.94
CA GLU A 143 -9.75 4.41 34.49
C GLU A 143 -9.69 3.67 35.82
N LEU A 144 -8.86 2.63 35.94
CA LEU A 144 -8.68 1.89 37.19
C LEU A 144 -8.12 2.78 38.30
N LYS A 145 -7.18 3.68 37.98
CA LYS A 145 -6.64 4.65 38.94
C LYS A 145 -7.71 5.58 39.51
N LYS A 146 -8.77 5.91 38.76
CA LYS A 146 -9.89 6.71 39.28
C LYS A 146 -10.74 5.94 40.30
N GLN A 147 -10.69 4.61 40.27
CA GLN A 147 -11.44 3.74 41.20
C GLN A 147 -10.69 3.54 42.53
N VAL A 148 -9.37 3.74 42.54
CA VAL A 148 -8.57 3.72 43.77
C VAL A 148 -8.82 5.02 44.54
N LYS A 149 -9.63 4.97 45.60
CA LYS A 149 -9.77 6.11 46.54
C LYS A 149 -8.40 6.39 47.18
N PRO A 150 -8.01 7.66 47.38
CA PRO A 150 -6.82 7.98 48.16
C PRO A 150 -7.02 7.42 49.57
N VAL A 151 -6.09 6.57 50.03
CA VAL A 151 -6.03 6.16 51.43
C VAL A 151 -5.93 7.44 52.26
N ALA A 152 -6.93 7.69 53.11
CA ALA A 152 -6.89 8.80 54.06
C ALA A 152 -5.69 8.54 54.98
N VAL A 153 -4.67 9.40 54.89
CA VAL A 153 -3.58 9.42 55.86
C VAL A 153 -4.19 9.94 57.16
N THR A 154 -4.39 9.06 58.13
CA THR A 154 -4.72 9.46 59.50
C THR A 154 -3.58 10.33 60.06
N PRO A 155 -3.87 11.46 60.71
CA PRO A 155 -2.83 12.37 61.25
C PRO A 155 -1.95 11.75 62.34
N ASP A 156 -2.34 10.63 62.93
CA ASP A 156 -1.61 9.99 64.02
C ASP A 156 -0.63 8.94 63.46
N GLY A 157 0.65 9.28 63.49
CA GLY A 157 1.79 8.51 62.96
C GLY A 157 2.03 7.15 63.63
N THR A 158 1.08 6.23 63.51
CA THR A 158 1.22 4.82 63.90
C THR A 158 1.43 3.99 62.63
N PRO A 159 2.58 3.28 62.47
CA PRO A 159 2.82 2.46 61.29
C PRO A 159 1.81 1.30 61.22
N PRO A 160 1.11 1.08 60.09
CA PRO A 160 0.28 -0.11 59.91
C PRO A 160 1.14 -1.38 59.96
N ALA A 161 0.84 -2.27 60.91
CA ALA A 161 1.51 -3.55 61.12
C ALA A 161 0.96 -4.63 60.17
N GLU A 162 1.09 -4.43 58.86
CA GLU A 162 1.11 -5.50 57.84
C GLU A 162 1.37 -4.84 56.47
N PRO A 163 2.22 -5.39 55.60
CA PRO A 163 2.30 -4.92 54.21
C PRO A 163 0.89 -5.03 53.60
N PRO A 164 0.32 -3.95 53.03
CA PRO A 164 -1.04 -3.99 52.54
C PRO A 164 -1.12 -5.05 51.43
N LYS A 165 -1.97 -6.06 51.62
CA LYS A 165 -2.36 -6.96 50.53
C LYS A 165 -2.91 -6.09 49.41
N LEU A 166 -2.15 -5.99 48.32
CA LEU A 166 -2.52 -5.23 47.13
C LEU A 166 -3.99 -5.46 46.81
N SER A 167 -4.78 -4.38 46.82
CA SER A 167 -6.17 -4.47 46.40
C SER A 167 -6.20 -5.10 45.00
N PRO A 168 -7.20 -5.96 44.65
CA PRO A 168 -7.30 -6.55 43.32
C PRO A 168 -7.17 -5.54 42.17
N VAL A 169 -7.62 -4.29 42.40
CA VAL A 169 -7.51 -3.17 41.45
C VAL A 169 -6.06 -2.70 41.30
N GLU A 170 -5.32 -2.58 42.41
CA GLU A 170 -3.92 -2.17 42.40
C GLU A 170 -3.04 -3.25 41.75
N ALA A 171 -3.31 -4.53 42.02
CA ALA A 171 -2.64 -5.65 41.36
C ALA A 171 -2.88 -5.62 39.84
N LYS A 172 -4.12 -5.29 39.41
CA LYS A 172 -4.44 -5.15 37.98
C LYS A 172 -3.72 -3.97 37.34
N ILE A 173 -3.63 -2.84 38.02
CA ILE A 173 -2.87 -1.66 37.56
C ILE A 173 -1.39 -2.02 37.37
N GLN A 174 -0.79 -2.74 38.33
CA GLN A 174 0.59 -3.19 38.22
C GLN A 174 0.79 -4.14 37.03
N GLN A 175 -0.07 -5.16 36.89
CA GLN A 175 -0.03 -6.10 35.76
C GLN A 175 -0.08 -5.38 34.41
N LEU A 176 -1.06 -4.50 34.22
CA LEU A 176 -1.23 -3.73 32.99
C LEU A 176 -0.06 -2.77 32.75
N THR A 177 0.53 -2.22 33.81
CA THR A 177 1.71 -1.36 33.72
C THR A 177 2.92 -2.14 33.21
N GLU A 178 3.15 -3.36 33.71
CA GLU A 178 4.22 -4.23 33.21
C GLU A 178 3.95 -4.71 31.79
N GLU A 179 2.73 -5.15 31.47
CA GLU A 179 2.33 -5.51 30.09
C GLU A 179 2.62 -4.36 29.12
N ARG A 180 2.23 -3.13 29.47
CA ARG A 180 2.49 -1.95 28.64
C ARG A 180 3.99 -1.70 28.46
N LYS A 181 4.80 -1.85 29.52
CA LYS A 181 6.26 -1.70 29.43
C LYS A 181 6.86 -2.72 28.47
N GLU A 182 6.42 -3.96 28.52
CA GLU A 182 6.86 -5.01 27.58
C GLU A 182 6.46 -4.70 26.13
N LEU A 183 5.22 -4.25 25.92
CA LEU A 183 4.75 -3.88 24.59
C LEU A 183 5.50 -2.68 24.00
N ILE A 184 5.87 -1.70 24.83
CA ILE A 184 6.70 -0.56 24.40
C ILE A 184 8.09 -1.02 23.98
N LYS A 185 8.73 -1.92 24.76
CA LYS A 185 10.02 -2.53 24.39
C LYS A 185 9.95 -3.27 23.05
N GLY A 186 8.79 -3.82 22.71
CA GLY A 186 8.56 -4.53 21.45
C GLY A 186 8.64 -3.67 20.19
N SER A 187 8.60 -2.34 20.28
CA SER A 187 8.68 -1.39 19.15
C SER A 187 7.68 -1.68 18.01
N TYR A 188 6.45 -2.06 18.38
CA TYR A 188 5.42 -2.49 17.42
C TYR A 188 4.97 -1.41 16.44
N ARG A 189 5.11 -0.13 16.80
CA ARG A 189 4.84 1.01 15.91
C ARG A 189 5.71 0.95 14.66
N ASP A 190 7.03 0.87 14.85
CA ASP A 190 8.00 0.89 13.75
C ASP A 190 7.96 -0.42 12.96
N LYS A 191 7.80 -1.56 13.65
CA LYS A 191 7.60 -2.86 13.00
C LYS A 191 6.35 -2.86 12.11
N HIS A 192 5.21 -2.38 12.61
CA HIS A 192 3.98 -2.30 11.81
C HIS A 192 4.13 -1.36 10.63
N PHE A 193 4.75 -0.19 10.82
CA PHE A 193 5.01 0.75 9.74
C PHE A 193 5.88 0.12 8.65
N ASN A 194 7.02 -0.47 9.02
CA ASN A 194 7.93 -1.12 8.06
C ASN A 194 7.27 -2.31 7.34
N ALA A 195 6.55 -3.17 8.09
CA ALA A 195 5.82 -4.28 7.49
C ALA A 195 4.74 -3.79 6.52
N GLY A 196 3.99 -2.75 6.89
CA GLY A 196 3.01 -2.10 6.04
C GLY A 196 3.62 -1.49 4.78
N SER A 197 4.78 -0.84 4.87
CA SER A 197 5.49 -0.29 3.70
C SER A 197 5.98 -1.37 2.75
N ILE A 198 6.52 -2.48 3.27
CA ILE A 198 6.94 -3.64 2.46
C ILE A 198 5.73 -4.25 1.77
N LEU A 199 4.64 -4.48 2.52
CA LEU A 199 3.40 -5.04 1.98
C LEU A 199 2.82 -4.15 0.88
N LEU A 200 2.77 -2.84 1.10
CA LEU A 200 2.28 -1.88 0.11
C LEU A 200 3.14 -1.89 -1.15
N GLY A 201 4.46 -1.77 -1.02
CA GLY A 201 5.36 -1.76 -2.16
C GLY A 201 5.27 -3.05 -2.96
N PHE A 202 5.56 -4.18 -2.32
CA PHE A 202 5.60 -5.47 -2.99
C PHE A 202 4.23 -5.91 -3.50
N GLY A 203 3.17 -5.71 -2.71
CA GLY A 203 1.81 -6.05 -3.08
C GLY A 203 1.29 -5.25 -4.28
N VAL A 204 1.60 -3.96 -4.38
CA VAL A 204 1.23 -3.15 -5.57
C VAL A 204 1.98 -3.64 -6.81
N PHE A 205 3.29 -3.90 -6.70
CA PHE A 205 4.08 -4.45 -7.81
C PHE A 205 3.50 -5.78 -8.29
N GLU A 206 3.16 -6.68 -7.37
CA GLU A 206 2.54 -7.97 -7.65
C GLU A 206 1.20 -7.78 -8.38
N SER A 207 0.29 -6.95 -7.86
CA SER A 207 -1.04 -6.78 -8.46
C SER A 207 -0.97 -6.24 -9.89
N VAL A 208 -0.05 -5.31 -10.16
CA VAL A 208 0.17 -4.78 -11.51
C VAL A 208 0.83 -5.84 -12.40
N PHE A 209 1.85 -6.52 -11.89
CA PHE A 209 2.58 -7.55 -12.61
C PHE A 209 1.68 -8.75 -12.96
N GLY A 210 0.78 -9.20 -12.09
CA GLY A 210 -0.13 -10.32 -12.36
C GLY A 210 -1.03 -10.06 -13.57
N GLY A 211 -1.56 -8.83 -13.67
CA GLY A 211 -2.32 -8.37 -14.84
C GLY A 211 -1.45 -8.31 -16.10
N LEU A 212 -0.29 -7.66 -16.02
CA LEU A 212 0.63 -7.52 -17.15
C LEU A 212 1.15 -8.87 -17.65
N ASN A 213 1.50 -9.79 -16.75
CA ASN A 213 1.92 -11.15 -17.08
C ASN A 213 0.84 -11.89 -17.88
N THR A 214 -0.42 -11.84 -17.41
CA THR A 214 -1.54 -12.44 -18.13
C THR A 214 -1.69 -11.86 -19.54
N TRP A 215 -1.56 -10.53 -19.65
CA TRP A 215 -1.63 -9.85 -20.94
C TRP A 215 -0.46 -10.21 -21.86
N PHE A 216 0.79 -10.24 -21.36
CA PHE A 216 1.96 -10.64 -22.13
C PHE A 216 1.84 -12.06 -22.69
N ARG A 217 1.29 -12.98 -21.91
CA ARG A 217 1.20 -14.41 -22.29
C ARG A 217 0.03 -14.70 -23.22
N THR A 218 -1.04 -13.92 -23.18
CA THR A 218 -2.31 -14.26 -23.87
C THR A 218 -2.84 -13.17 -24.80
N GLY A 219 -2.22 -11.99 -24.82
CA GLY A 219 -2.66 -10.82 -25.58
C GLY A 219 -3.91 -10.12 -25.02
N LYS A 220 -4.51 -10.62 -23.92
CA LYS A 220 -5.72 -10.06 -23.30
C LYS A 220 -5.74 -10.29 -21.79
N LEU A 221 -6.62 -9.56 -21.09
CA LEU A 221 -6.96 -9.86 -19.70
C LEU A 221 -8.21 -10.74 -19.66
N PHE A 222 -8.35 -11.50 -18.57
CA PHE A 222 -9.55 -12.29 -18.28
C PHE A 222 -10.25 -11.68 -17.06
N PRO A 223 -11.19 -10.74 -17.25
CA PRO A 223 -11.88 -10.10 -16.15
C PRO A 223 -12.72 -11.14 -15.41
N GLY A 224 -12.57 -11.19 -14.09
CA GLY A 224 -13.27 -12.14 -13.24
C GLY A 224 -13.13 -11.77 -11.76
N PRO A 225 -13.83 -12.47 -10.86
CA PRO A 225 -13.89 -12.12 -9.44
C PRO A 225 -12.51 -11.95 -8.80
N HIS A 226 -11.57 -12.85 -9.12
CA HIS A 226 -10.19 -12.79 -8.59
C HIS A 226 -9.47 -11.50 -8.98
N LEU A 227 -9.50 -11.13 -10.27
CA LEU A 227 -8.87 -9.92 -10.79
C LEU A 227 -9.47 -8.66 -10.16
N PHE A 228 -10.81 -8.59 -10.08
CA PHE A 228 -11.49 -7.43 -9.49
C PHE A 228 -11.25 -7.32 -7.98
N ALA A 229 -11.23 -8.44 -7.26
CA ALA A 229 -10.85 -8.46 -5.85
C ALA A 229 -9.40 -8.00 -5.65
N GLY A 230 -8.46 -8.43 -6.50
CA GLY A 230 -7.06 -7.99 -6.44
C GLY A 230 -6.89 -6.50 -6.68
N ALA A 231 -7.60 -5.95 -7.67
CA ALA A 231 -7.64 -4.51 -7.91
C ALA A 231 -8.22 -3.74 -6.70
N ALA A 232 -9.31 -4.24 -6.11
CA ALA A 232 -9.93 -3.64 -4.93
C ALA A 232 -8.98 -3.65 -3.71
N ILE A 233 -8.28 -4.76 -3.46
CA ILE A 233 -7.27 -4.86 -2.38
C ILE A 233 -6.18 -3.81 -2.56
N THR A 234 -5.68 -3.62 -3.79
CA THR A 234 -4.67 -2.62 -4.11
C THR A 234 -5.14 -1.20 -3.77
N VAL A 235 -6.39 -0.86 -4.13
CA VAL A 235 -6.99 0.43 -3.78
C VAL A 235 -7.14 0.60 -2.28
N LEU A 236 -7.59 -0.44 -1.57
CA LEU A 236 -7.76 -0.42 -0.12
C LEU A 236 -6.42 -0.26 0.62
N TRP A 237 -5.35 -0.90 0.15
CA TRP A 237 -3.99 -0.67 0.68
C TRP A 237 -3.55 0.79 0.50
N ALA A 238 -3.73 1.36 -0.69
CA ALA A 238 -3.39 2.76 -0.95
C ALA A 238 -4.20 3.71 -0.06
N ALA A 239 -5.51 3.48 0.06
CA ALA A 239 -6.39 4.27 0.92
C ALA A 239 -6.01 4.15 2.41
N ALA A 240 -5.69 2.95 2.89
CA ALA A 240 -5.25 2.73 4.26
C ALA A 240 -3.91 3.42 4.55
N ALA A 241 -2.96 3.37 3.61
CA ALA A 241 -1.67 4.04 3.73
C ALA A 241 -1.81 5.57 3.76
N ALA A 242 -2.75 6.12 2.98
CA ALA A 242 -3.03 7.56 2.96
C ALA A 242 -3.55 8.11 4.30
N LEU A 243 -4.05 7.26 5.20
CA LEU A 243 -4.50 7.63 6.54
C LEU A 243 -3.36 7.77 7.56
N VAL A 244 -2.12 7.39 7.21
CA VAL A 244 -0.99 7.44 8.15
C VAL A 244 -0.72 8.87 8.67
N PRO A 245 -0.66 9.94 7.85
CA PRO A 245 -0.43 11.29 8.36
C PRO A 245 -1.46 11.76 9.42
N PRO A 246 -2.79 11.66 9.21
CA PRO A 246 -3.75 12.02 10.26
C PRO A 246 -3.71 11.08 11.48
N MET A 247 -3.40 9.78 11.31
CA MET A 247 -3.23 8.85 12.44
C MET A 247 -2.04 9.23 13.34
N GLN A 248 -0.92 9.67 12.74
CA GLN A 248 0.26 10.16 13.44
C GLN A 248 -0.06 11.45 14.21
N LYS A 249 -0.98 12.28 13.70
CA LYS A 249 -1.50 13.47 14.40
C LYS A 249 -2.55 13.17 15.48
N GLY A 250 -2.83 11.89 15.77
CA GLY A 250 -3.74 11.52 16.85
C GLY A 250 -5.21 11.31 16.46
N SER A 251 -5.56 11.34 15.16
CA SER A 251 -6.96 11.14 14.74
C SER A 251 -7.43 9.70 14.98
N GLU A 252 -8.37 9.51 15.92
CA GLU A 252 -9.00 8.20 16.14
C GLU A 252 -9.90 7.77 14.98
N THR A 253 -10.58 8.72 14.30
CA THR A 253 -11.34 8.43 13.09
C THR A 253 -10.46 7.81 12.01
N ALA A 254 -9.28 8.40 11.75
CA ALA A 254 -8.34 7.85 10.77
C ALA A 254 -7.81 6.47 11.17
N ARG A 255 -7.55 6.25 12.48
CA ARG A 255 -7.11 4.94 13.01
C ARG A 255 -8.18 3.87 12.81
N ASN A 256 -9.43 4.17 13.15
CA ASN A 256 -10.54 3.24 13.01
C ASN A 256 -10.85 2.96 11.54
N LEU A 257 -10.79 3.98 10.67
CA LEU A 257 -10.97 3.79 9.23
C LEU A 257 -9.85 2.93 8.63
N HIS A 258 -8.59 3.16 9.02
CA HIS A 258 -7.46 2.33 8.60
C HIS A 258 -7.66 0.85 9.00
N ILE A 259 -8.14 0.59 10.22
CA ILE A 259 -8.45 -0.77 10.68
C ILE A 259 -9.60 -1.37 9.86
N ALA A 260 -10.68 -0.63 9.62
CA ALA A 260 -11.82 -1.11 8.85
C ALA A 260 -11.44 -1.47 7.40
N LEU A 261 -10.67 -0.61 6.73
CA LEU A 261 -10.17 -0.85 5.38
C LEU A 261 -9.30 -2.12 5.34
N ASN A 262 -8.44 -2.32 6.34
CA ASN A 262 -7.57 -3.51 6.38
C ASN A 262 -8.32 -4.79 6.79
N ALA A 263 -9.36 -4.69 7.62
CA ALA A 263 -10.24 -5.82 7.89
C ALA A 263 -10.96 -6.28 6.60
N LEU A 264 -11.45 -5.31 5.81
CA LEU A 264 -12.02 -5.60 4.49
C LEU A 264 -10.99 -6.22 3.54
N ASN A 265 -9.74 -5.72 3.54
CA ASN A 265 -8.66 -6.34 2.78
C ASN A 265 -8.47 -7.82 3.12
N VAL A 266 -8.41 -8.17 4.41
CA VAL A 266 -8.25 -9.56 4.85
C VAL A 266 -9.42 -10.43 4.37
N ILE A 267 -10.65 -9.92 4.43
CA ILE A 267 -11.83 -10.63 3.92
C ILE A 267 -11.71 -10.87 2.42
N LEU A 268 -11.29 -9.87 1.65
CA LEU A 268 -11.09 -10.02 0.21
C LEU A 268 -9.96 -11.01 -0.13
N PHE A 269 -8.87 -11.01 0.63
CA PHE A 269 -7.82 -12.02 0.50
C PHE A 269 -8.34 -13.43 0.74
N ILE A 270 -9.14 -13.63 1.79
CA ILE A 270 -9.76 -14.94 2.07
C ILE A 270 -10.67 -15.35 0.91
N TRP A 271 -11.44 -14.42 0.35
CA TRP A 271 -12.29 -14.69 -0.81
C TRP A 271 -11.48 -15.00 -2.09
N GLN A 272 -10.27 -14.47 -2.21
CA GLN A 272 -9.38 -14.80 -3.32
C GLN A 272 -8.86 -16.24 -3.30
N ILE A 273 -8.86 -16.93 -2.15
CA ILE A 273 -8.36 -18.31 -2.04
C ILE A 273 -9.12 -19.28 -2.97
N PRO A 274 -10.46 -19.44 -2.88
CA PRO A 274 -11.18 -20.35 -3.76
C PRO A 274 -11.07 -19.93 -5.24
N THR A 275 -11.21 -18.63 -5.53
CA THR A 275 -11.14 -18.13 -6.92
C THR A 275 -9.76 -18.29 -7.54
N GLY A 276 -8.69 -18.21 -6.73
CA GLY A 276 -7.32 -18.46 -7.15
C GLY A 276 -7.05 -19.94 -7.40
N ILE A 277 -7.59 -20.84 -6.57
CA ILE A 277 -7.50 -22.28 -6.78
C ILE A 277 -8.14 -22.70 -8.11
N ASP A 278 -9.31 -22.14 -8.44
CA ASP A 278 -9.96 -22.38 -9.75
C ASP A 278 -9.06 -21.96 -10.93
N ILE A 279 -8.31 -20.86 -10.78
CA ILE A 279 -7.35 -20.40 -11.79
C ILE A 279 -6.16 -21.35 -11.86
N VAL A 280 -5.64 -21.81 -10.73
CA VAL A 280 -4.56 -22.80 -10.69
C VAL A 280 -4.96 -24.07 -11.44
N PHE A 281 -6.17 -24.60 -11.24
CA PHE A 281 -6.64 -25.76 -12.00
C PHE A 281 -6.68 -25.51 -13.51
N LYS A 282 -7.16 -24.34 -13.95
CA LYS A 282 -7.10 -23.94 -15.37
C LYS A 282 -5.67 -23.85 -15.89
N VAL A 283 -4.72 -23.37 -15.08
CA VAL A 283 -3.30 -23.37 -15.45
C VAL A 283 -2.82 -24.81 -15.66
N PHE A 284 -3.12 -25.75 -14.77
CA PHE A 284 -2.75 -27.15 -14.95
C PHE A 284 -3.38 -27.79 -16.19
N GLU A 285 -4.61 -27.40 -16.54
CA GLU A 285 -5.31 -27.86 -17.75
C GLU A 285 -4.68 -27.32 -19.04
N PHE A 286 -4.37 -26.02 -19.11
CA PHE A 286 -3.98 -25.36 -20.37
C PHE A 286 -2.48 -25.17 -20.56
N THR A 287 -1.65 -25.45 -19.56
CA THR A 287 -0.19 -25.31 -19.65
C THR A 287 0.50 -26.64 -19.40
N LYS A 288 1.66 -26.86 -20.02
CA LYS A 288 2.52 -28.03 -19.78
C LYS A 288 3.93 -27.57 -19.45
N TRP A 289 4.69 -28.45 -18.80
CA TRP A 289 6.14 -28.31 -18.85
C TRP A 289 6.66 -28.70 -20.23
N PRO A 290 7.68 -27.99 -20.75
CA PRO A 290 8.43 -28.48 -21.89
C PRO A 290 9.11 -29.82 -21.59
#